data_AF-A0A8R1WAA8-F1
#
_entry.id   AF-A0A8R1WAA8-F1
#
_cell.length_a   1.000
_cell.length_b   1.000
_cell.length_c   1.000
_cell.angle_alpha   90.00
_cell.angle_beta   90.00
_cell.angle_gamma   90.00
#
_symmetry.space_group_name_H-M   'P 1'
#
loop_
_entity.id
_entity.type
_entity.pdbx_description
1 polymer ?
#
loop_
_entity_poly.entity_id
_entity_poly.type
_entity_poly.pdbx_seq_one_letter_code
_entity_poly.pdbx_strand_id
1 'polypeptide(L)'
;MVGGHQPQSTGGANCTGTMMNILNIDAENRVVLNVGGIRHETYKATLKKIPATRLSRLTEALANYDPVLNEYFFDRHPGVFAQVLNYYR
;
A
#
# COMPACT_ATOMS: atom_id res chain seq x y z
N MET A 1 -54.28 -16.18 -25.90
CA MET A 1 -53.84 -14.77 -25.83
C MET A 1 -53.10 -14.57 -24.51
N VAL A 2 -51.78 -14.45 -24.63
CA VAL A 2 -50.76 -13.83 -23.77
C VAL A 2 -50.84 -14.02 -22.23
N GLY A 3 -49.98 -14.90 -21.71
CA GLY A 3 -49.57 -14.90 -20.31
C GLY A 3 -48.45 -13.87 -20.09
N GLY A 4 -48.68 -12.91 -19.19
CA GLY A 4 -47.73 -11.86 -18.85
C GLY A 4 -46.60 -12.39 -17.96
N HIS A 5 -45.37 -12.31 -18.46
CA HIS A 5 -44.16 -12.51 -17.68
C HIS A 5 -43.85 -11.25 -16.88
N GLN A 6 -43.68 -11.40 -15.57
CA GLN A 6 -43.15 -10.37 -14.69
C GLN A 6 -41.62 -10.37 -14.80
N PRO A 7 -40.95 -9.25 -15.16
CA PRO A 7 -39.50 -9.19 -15.08
C PRO A 7 -39.09 -9.00 -13.62
N GLN A 8 -38.35 -9.98 -13.09
CA GLN A 8 -37.54 -9.81 -11.89
C GLN A 8 -36.17 -9.22 -12.27
N SER A 9 -35.59 -8.53 -11.29
CA SER A 9 -34.21 -8.03 -11.23
C SER A 9 -33.95 -6.65 -11.84
N THR A 10 -33.80 -5.69 -10.95
CA THR A 10 -32.62 -4.81 -10.97
C THR A 10 -32.06 -4.80 -9.56
N GLY A 11 -31.06 -5.64 -9.31
CA GLY A 11 -30.23 -5.53 -8.12
C GLY A 11 -29.53 -4.19 -8.16
N GLY A 12 -29.83 -3.32 -7.20
CA GLY A 12 -29.07 -2.11 -6.97
C GLY A 12 -27.63 -2.50 -6.65
N ALA A 13 -26.71 -2.23 -7.57
CA ALA A 13 -25.30 -2.36 -7.28
C ALA A 13 -24.96 -1.40 -6.13
N ASN A 14 -24.45 -1.93 -5.03
CA ASN A 14 -23.93 -1.15 -3.90
C ASN A 14 -22.65 -0.42 -4.34
N CYS A 15 -22.79 0.74 -5.00
CA CYS A 15 -21.67 1.54 -5.50
C CYS A 15 -20.72 2.06 -4.40
N THR A 16 -21.15 2.04 -3.14
CA THR A 16 -20.37 2.45 -1.97
C THR A 16 -19.38 1.37 -1.49
N GLY A 17 -19.69 0.09 -1.70
CA GLY A 17 -18.84 -1.03 -1.25
C GLY A 17 -17.52 -1.13 -2.02
N THR A 18 -17.51 -0.76 -3.30
CA THR A 18 -16.30 -0.83 -4.14
C THR A 18 -15.33 0.33 -3.86
N MET A 19 -15.82 1.55 -3.62
CA MET A 19 -14.95 2.70 -3.37
C MET A 19 -14.23 2.61 -2.02
N MET A 20 -14.88 2.13 -0.95
CA MET A 20 -14.20 1.92 0.33
C MET A 20 -13.12 0.83 0.25
N ASN A 21 -13.36 -0.23 -0.53
CA ASN A 21 -12.37 -1.29 -0.73
C ASN A 21 -11.13 -0.80 -1.49
N ILE A 22 -11.31 0.04 -2.53
CA ILE A 22 -10.19 0.61 -3.30
C ILE A 22 -9.31 1.53 -2.44
N LEU A 23 -9.92 2.39 -1.60
CA LEU A 23 -9.18 3.28 -0.71
C LEU A 23 -8.41 2.51 0.37
N ASN A 24 -9.00 1.43 0.90
CA ASN A 24 -8.32 0.58 1.88
C ASN A 24 -7.10 -0.12 1.28
N ILE A 25 -7.22 -0.65 0.06
CA ILE A 25 -6.13 -1.31 -0.65
C ILE A 25 -4.97 -0.35 -0.93
N ASP A 26 -5.22 0.92 -1.30
CA ASP A 26 -4.14 1.90 -1.52
C ASP A 26 -3.38 2.18 -0.22
N ALA A 27 -4.09 2.36 0.89
CA ALA A 27 -3.48 2.59 2.21
C ALA A 27 -2.66 1.37 2.68
N GLU A 28 -3.18 0.16 2.51
CA GLU A 28 -2.47 -1.09 2.86
C GLU A 28 -1.23 -1.34 1.99
N ASN A 29 -1.19 -0.78 0.78
CA ASN A 29 -0.07 -0.89 -0.14
C ASN A 29 1.02 0.17 0.07
N ARG A 30 0.75 1.22 0.85
CA ARG A 30 1.76 2.22 1.22
C ARG A 30 2.65 1.70 2.35
N VAL A 31 3.87 2.21 2.38
CA VAL A 31 4.85 1.96 3.44
C VAL A 31 5.59 3.24 3.74
N VAL A 32 5.76 3.52 5.03
CA VAL A 32 6.51 4.68 5.53
C VAL A 32 7.89 4.23 5.97
N LEU A 33 8.92 4.90 5.45
CA LEU A 33 10.32 4.65 5.76
C LEU A 33 10.88 5.93 6.39
N ASN A 34 11.02 5.93 7.71
CA ASN A 34 11.62 7.02 8.48
C ASN A 34 13.15 6.86 8.48
N VAL A 35 13.86 7.76 7.80
CA VAL A 35 15.31 7.69 7.61
C VAL A 35 15.97 8.92 8.20
N GLY A 36 16.72 8.74 9.30
CA GLY A 36 17.36 9.85 10.01
C GLY A 36 16.39 10.93 10.47
N GLY A 37 15.13 10.57 10.74
CA GLY A 37 14.06 11.50 11.13
C GLY A 37 13.20 12.02 9.96
N ILE A 38 13.53 11.71 8.71
CA ILE A 38 12.74 12.12 7.53
C ILE A 38 11.87 10.96 7.06
N ARG A 39 10.55 11.18 6.98
CA ARG A 39 9.60 10.18 6.49
C ARG A 39 9.53 10.18 4.97
N HIS A 40 9.79 9.01 4.39
CA HIS A 40 9.60 8.75 2.97
C HIS A 40 8.44 7.78 2.78
N GLU A 41 7.42 8.20 2.05
CA GLU A 41 6.28 7.34 1.69
C GLU A 41 6.50 6.75 0.29
N THR A 42 6.25 5.44 0.16
CA THR A 42 6.30 4.74 -1.13
C THR A 42 5.35 3.53 -1.11
N TYR A 43 5.23 2.83 -2.23
CA TYR A 43 4.43 1.61 -2.33
C TYR A 43 5.28 0.36 -2.05
N LYS A 44 4.69 -0.62 -1.36
CA LYS A 44 5.28 -1.96 -1.16
C LYS A 44 5.66 -2.59 -2.50
N ALA A 45 4.83 -2.41 -3.53
CA ALA A 45 5.11 -2.86 -4.90
C ALA A 45 6.40 -2.25 -5.48
N THR A 46 6.67 -0.96 -5.24
CA THR A 46 7.91 -0.30 -5.68
C THR A 46 9.14 -1.00 -5.12
N LEU A 47 9.12 -1.34 -3.83
CA LEU A 47 10.25 -2.02 -3.17
C LEU A 47 10.44 -3.46 -3.64
N LYS A 48 9.38 -4.10 -4.17
CA LYS A 48 9.40 -5.46 -4.71
C LYS A 48 9.91 -5.54 -6.16
N LYS A 49 9.99 -4.42 -6.90
CA LYS A 49 10.50 -4.39 -8.28
C LYS A 49 11.91 -4.97 -8.41
N ILE A 50 12.75 -4.77 -7.38
CA ILE A 50 14.13 -5.27 -7.34
C ILE A 50 14.23 -6.27 -6.19
N PRO A 51 14.18 -7.58 -6.48
CA PRO A 51 14.22 -8.61 -5.46
C PRO A 51 15.60 -8.66 -4.77
N ALA A 52 15.68 -9.41 -3.67
CA ALA A 52 16.90 -9.63 -2.89
C ALA A 52 17.54 -8.37 -2.25
N THR A 53 16.83 -7.24 -2.26
CA THR A 53 17.25 -6.02 -1.56
C THR A 53 16.68 -5.98 -0.14
N ARG A 54 17.31 -5.22 0.76
CA ARG A 54 16.77 -5.05 2.13
C ARG A 54 15.36 -4.48 2.13
N LEU A 55 15.08 -3.53 1.22
CA LEU A 55 13.76 -2.92 1.10
C LEU A 55 12.71 -3.88 0.52
N SER A 56 13.10 -4.81 -0.36
CA SER A 56 12.18 -5.85 -0.85
C SER A 56 11.76 -6.87 0.22
N ARG A 57 12.51 -6.94 1.32
CA ARG A 57 12.33 -7.92 2.42
C ARG A 57 11.75 -7.30 3.69
N LEU A 58 11.20 -6.08 3.61
CA LEU A 58 10.54 -5.47 4.75
C LEU A 58 9.36 -6.33 5.21
N THR A 59 9.31 -6.59 6.51
CA THR A 59 8.23 -7.28 7.20
C THR A 59 8.02 -6.63 8.56
N GLU A 60 6.80 -6.71 9.08
CA GLU A 60 6.44 -6.16 10.40
C GLU A 60 7.14 -6.87 11.57
N ALA A 61 7.76 -8.03 11.30
CA ALA A 61 8.56 -8.77 12.27
C ALA A 61 9.99 -8.19 12.43
N LEU A 62 10.39 -7.20 11.62
CA LEU A 62 11.69 -6.59 11.73
C LEU A 62 11.78 -5.69 12.98
N ALA A 63 12.91 -5.74 13.68
CA ALA A 63 13.14 -4.96 14.89
C ALA A 63 13.12 -3.43 14.68
N ASN A 64 13.20 -2.98 13.43
CA ASN A 64 13.15 -1.57 13.07
C ASN A 64 11.77 -1.11 12.59
N TYR A 65 10.75 -1.96 12.72
CA TYR A 65 9.35 -1.59 12.48
C TYR A 65 8.70 -1.09 13.77
N ASP A 66 8.03 0.06 13.67
CA ASP A 66 7.20 0.63 14.73
C ASP A 66 5.72 0.34 14.42
N PRO A 67 5.05 -0.55 15.16
CA PRO A 67 3.65 -0.91 14.91
C PRO A 67 2.66 0.19 15.35
N VAL A 68 3.08 1.15 16.18
CA VAL A 68 2.23 2.27 16.61
C VAL A 68 2.16 3.31 15.51
N LEU A 69 3.31 3.60 14.89
CA LEU A 69 3.41 4.58 13.81
C LEU A 69 3.26 3.97 12.41
N ASN A 70 3.22 2.62 12.31
CA ASN A 70 3.20 1.87 11.06
C ASN A 70 4.34 2.30 10.10
N GLU A 71 5.56 2.46 10.65
CA GLU A 71 6.73 2.94 9.91
C GLU A 71 7.99 2.12 10.21
N TYR A 72 8.94 2.11 9.27
CA TYR A 72 10.26 1.53 9.47
C TYR A 72 11.28 2.61 9.75
N PHE A 73 12.01 2.50 10.86
CA PHE A 73 13.10 3.41 11.20
C PHE A 73 14.44 2.94 10.63
N PHE A 74 15.21 3.87 10.09
CA PHE A 74 16.59 3.66 9.65
C PHE A 74 17.46 4.79 10.16
N ASP A 75 18.47 4.43 10.97
CA ASP A 75 19.51 5.35 11.41
C ASP A 75 20.54 5.59 10.28
N ARG A 76 20.09 6.27 9.22
CA ARG A 76 20.87 6.58 8.01
C ARG A 76 20.61 8.00 7.53
N HIS A 77 21.50 8.50 6.67
CA HIS A 77 21.42 9.87 6.16
C HIS A 77 20.26 10.02 5.14
N PRO A 78 19.28 10.92 5.38
CA PRO A 78 18.08 11.05 4.54
C PRO A 78 18.40 11.46 3.10
N GLY A 79 19.43 12.30 2.89
CA GLY A 79 19.81 12.78 1.55
C GLY A 79 20.24 11.68 0.58
N VAL A 80 20.79 10.56 1.09
CA VAL A 80 21.19 9.42 0.25
C VAL A 80 19.98 8.54 -0.07
N PHE A 81 19.03 8.44 0.85
CA PHE A 81 17.90 7.54 0.73
C PHE A 81 16.92 7.93 -0.37
N ALA A 82 16.77 9.23 -0.64
CA ALA A 82 15.97 9.71 -1.77
C ALA A 82 16.45 9.11 -3.11
N GLN A 83 17.78 9.02 -3.31
CA GLN A 83 18.35 8.41 -4.52
C GLN A 83 18.12 6.90 -4.57
N VAL A 84 18.15 6.23 -3.42
CA VAL A 84 17.81 4.80 -3.33
C VAL A 84 16.38 4.57 -3.78
N LEU A 85 15.41 5.37 -3.32
CA LEU A 85 14.01 5.22 -3.76
C LEU A 85 13.82 5.51 -5.25
N ASN A 86 14.56 6.48 -5.81
CA ASN A 86 14.54 6.74 -7.24
C ASN A 86 15.02 5.55 -8.06
N TYR A 87 15.97 4.76 -7.56
CA TYR A 87 16.44 3.56 -8.26
C TYR A 87 15.35 2.46 -8.41
N TYR A 88 14.33 2.45 -7.55
CA TYR A 88 13.20 1.52 -7.66
C TYR A 88 12.04 2.04 -8.53
N ARG A 89 12.05 3.33 -8.93
CA ARG A 89 10.96 3.92 -9.71
C ARG A 89 11.17 3.66 -11.19
#